data_AF-A0A2M8PLH8-F1
#
_entry.id   AF-A0A2M8PLH8-F1
#
_cell.length_a   1.000
_cell.length_b   1.000
_cell.length_c   1.000
_cell.angle_alpha   90.00
_cell.angle_beta   90.00
_cell.angle_gamma   90.00
#
_symmetry.space_group_name_H-M   'P 1'
#
loop_
_entity.id
_entity.type
_entity.pdbx_description
1 polymer ?
#
loop_
_entity_poly.entity_id
_entity_poly.type
_entity_poly.pdbx_seq_one_letter_code
_entity_poly.pdbx_strand_id
1 'polypeptide(L)'
;MVREEFPRVQLIVSETNGGYPYGNNLGLRALGFVEAGDVADDAPRYALLLNPDTEVPSNALYNMVQFMDSRPEVGIAGPKLVLMDGNLDLA
;
A
#
# COMPACT_ATOMS: atom_id res chain seq x y z
N MET A 1 -19.43 5.32 -9.33
CA MET A 1 -18.77 4.13 -8.76
C MET A 1 -17.97 4.48 -7.49
N VAL A 2 -16.63 4.70 -7.49
CA VAL A 2 -15.85 4.76 -6.22
C VAL A 2 -16.36 5.78 -5.18
N ARG A 3 -16.60 7.04 -5.58
CA ARG A 3 -17.10 8.09 -4.66
C ARG A 3 -18.48 7.77 -4.08
N GLU A 4 -19.30 7.04 -4.82
CA GLU A 4 -20.69 6.75 -4.47
C GLU A 4 -20.81 5.45 -3.66
N GLU A 5 -20.03 4.43 -4.03
CA GLU A 5 -20.12 3.09 -3.46
C GLU A 5 -19.23 2.91 -2.22
N PHE A 6 -18.14 3.67 -2.10
CA PHE A 6 -17.18 3.55 -1.00
C PHE A 6 -16.95 4.90 -0.31
N PRO A 7 -17.97 5.45 0.40
CA PRO A 7 -17.89 6.78 0.99
C PRO A 7 -16.83 6.92 2.10
N ARG A 8 -16.31 5.80 2.62
CA ARG A 8 -15.20 5.77 3.59
C ARG A 8 -13.82 5.81 2.94
N VAL A 9 -13.74 5.72 1.62
CA VAL A 9 -12.50 5.75 0.85
C VAL A 9 -12.26 7.18 0.36
N GLN A 10 -11.06 7.69 0.56
CA GLN A 10 -10.63 8.94 -0.05
C GLN A 10 -10.17 8.68 -1.49
N LEU A 11 -10.92 9.18 -2.47
CA LEU A 11 -10.53 9.11 -3.88
C LEU A 11 -9.67 10.32 -4.27
N ILE A 12 -8.41 10.05 -4.67
CA ILE A 12 -7.50 11.01 -5.28
C ILE A 12 -7.57 10.84 -6.79
N VAL A 13 -7.98 11.88 -7.52
CA VAL A 13 -8.06 11.87 -8.97
C VAL A 13 -6.81 12.52 -9.54
N SER A 14 -6.09 11.82 -10.41
CA SER A 14 -4.96 12.39 -11.13
C SER A 14 -5.42 13.03 -12.44
N GLU A 15 -4.98 14.26 -12.71
CA GLU A 15 -5.24 14.96 -13.98
C GLU A 15 -4.47 14.36 -15.16
N THR A 16 -3.35 13.69 -14.87
CA THR A 16 -2.46 13.09 -15.87
C THR A 16 -2.16 11.64 -15.56
N ASN A 17 -2.04 10.79 -16.58
CA ASN A 17 -1.55 9.43 -16.40
C ASN A 17 0.00 9.42 -16.36
N GLY A 18 0.57 9.55 -15.15
CA GLY A 18 2.01 9.46 -14.92
C GLY A 18 2.54 8.02 -14.72
N GLY A 19 1.70 7.00 -14.94
CA GLY A 19 2.05 5.60 -14.70
C GLY A 19 1.98 5.17 -13.24
N TYR A 20 2.36 3.91 -12.99
CA TYR A 20 2.18 3.23 -11.71
C TYR A 20 2.90 3.92 -10.53
N PRO A 21 4.20 4.29 -10.62
CA PRO A 21 4.88 4.95 -9.49
C PRO A 21 4.27 6.33 -9.18
N TYR A 22 3.86 7.07 -10.21
CA TYR A 22 3.28 8.40 -10.04
C TYR A 22 1.98 8.34 -9.23
N GLY A 23 1.06 7.44 -9.59
CA GLY A 23 -0.21 7.28 -8.86
C GLY A 23 -0.01 6.89 -7.39
N ASN A 24 0.90 5.93 -7.12
CA ASN A 24 1.22 5.54 -5.75
C ASN A 24 1.85 6.69 -4.95
N ASN A 25 2.73 7.48 -5.57
CA ASN A 25 3.35 8.63 -4.90
C ASN A 25 2.35 9.75 -4.58
N LEU A 26 1.26 9.92 -5.34
CA LEU A 26 0.18 10.82 -4.94
C LEU A 26 -0.49 10.35 -3.65
N GLY A 27 -0.77 9.05 -3.53
CA GLY A 27 -1.34 8.45 -2.34
C GLY A 27 -0.42 8.55 -1.12
N LEU A 28 0.87 8.23 -1.28
CA LEU A 28 1.88 8.32 -0.22
C LEU A 28 2.00 9.75 0.32
N ARG A 29 2.05 10.76 -0.55
CA ARG A 29 2.07 12.16 -0.11
C ARG A 29 0.80 12.57 0.63
N ALA A 30 -0.36 12.10 0.17
CA ALA A 30 -1.63 12.35 0.86
C ALA A 30 -1.72 11.67 2.23
N LEU A 31 -0.96 10.60 2.46
CA LEU A 31 -0.79 9.94 3.75
C LEU A 31 0.31 10.57 4.62
N GLY A 32 0.99 11.63 4.15
CA GLY A 32 2.03 12.32 4.91
C GLY A 32 3.45 11.81 4.67
N PHE A 33 3.68 10.92 3.71
CA PHE A 33 5.03 10.52 3.26
C PHE A 33 5.47 11.42 2.10
N VAL A 34 6.13 12.54 2.41
CA VAL A 34 6.39 13.61 1.43
C VAL A 34 7.66 13.34 0.64
N GLU A 35 8.77 13.18 1.35
CA GLU A 35 10.12 12.93 0.81
C GLU A 35 10.94 12.11 1.83
N ALA A 36 12.15 11.70 1.46
CA ALA A 36 13.03 10.97 2.36
C ALA A 36 13.37 11.79 3.62
N GLY A 37 12.95 11.28 4.79
CA GLY A 37 13.12 11.96 6.08
C GLY A 37 12.09 13.04 6.38
N ASP A 38 11.11 13.25 5.50
CA ASP A 38 9.99 14.18 5.68
C ASP A 38 8.67 13.39 5.75
N VAL A 39 8.31 13.04 6.98
CA VAL A 39 7.10 12.28 7.31
C VAL A 39 6.30 13.10 8.32
N ALA A 40 5.03 13.37 8.00
CA ALA A 40 4.16 14.13 8.87
C ALA A 40 3.91 13.42 10.21
N ASP A 41 3.75 14.17 11.30
CA ASP A 41 3.51 13.62 12.64
C ASP A 41 2.25 12.76 12.74
N ASP A 42 1.27 12.98 11.85
CA ASP A 42 0.01 12.25 11.77
C ASP A 42 -0.02 11.18 10.67
N ALA A 43 1.11 10.93 9.99
CA ALA A 43 1.23 9.86 9.01
C ALA A 43 0.97 8.48 9.66
N PRO A 44 0.35 7.53 8.93
CA PRO A 44 0.21 6.18 9.45
C PRO A 44 1.60 5.54 9.61
N ARG A 45 1.72 4.61 10.55
CA ARG A 45 2.99 3.91 10.81
C ARG A 45 3.54 3.17 9.56
N TYR A 46 2.65 2.65 8.72
CA TYR A 46 2.98 1.95 7.49
C TYR A 46 2.01 2.36 6.37
N ALA A 47 2.50 2.36 5.13
CA ALA A 47 1.69 2.42 3.93
C ALA A 47 1.73 1.07 3.20
N LEU A 48 0.60 0.67 2.63
CA LEU A 48 0.47 -0.52 1.80
C LEU A 48 0.11 -0.09 0.38
N LEU A 49 0.98 -0.42 -0.59
CA LEU A 49 0.66 -0.33 -2.00
C LEU A 49 0.00 -1.65 -2.41
N LEU A 50 -1.29 -1.60 -2.77
CA LEU A 50 -2.08 -2.79 -3.10
C LEU A 50 -2.74 -2.58 -4.46
N ASN A 51 -2.60 -3.54 -5.35
CA ASN A 51 -3.32 -3.50 -6.62
C ASN A 51 -4.81 -3.83 -6.40
N PRO A 52 -5.73 -3.21 -7.16
CA PRO A 52 -7.18 -3.37 -6.96
C PRO A 52 -7.70 -4.78 -7.30
N ASP A 53 -6.88 -5.61 -7.93
CA ASP A 53 -7.16 -7.00 -8.32
C ASP A 53 -6.53 -8.03 -7.36
N THR A 54 -6.12 -7.61 -6.17
CA THR A 54 -5.52 -8.49 -5.16
C THR A 54 -6.53 -9.00 -4.14
N GLU A 55 -6.54 -10.31 -3.89
CA GLU A 55 -7.21 -10.91 -2.74
C GLU A 55 -6.24 -11.01 -1.55
N VAL A 56 -6.65 -10.50 -0.39
CA VAL A 56 -5.82 -10.48 0.82
C VAL A 56 -6.29 -11.56 1.80
N PRO A 57 -5.48 -12.59 2.10
CA PRO A 57 -5.82 -13.58 3.12
C PRO A 57 -6.02 -12.92 4.49
N SER A 58 -6.95 -13.46 5.29
CA SER A 58 -7.42 -12.82 6.53
C SER A 58 -6.31 -12.42 7.52
N ASN A 59 -5.23 -13.20 7.60
CA ASN A 59 -4.11 -12.96 8.52
C ASN A 59 -2.90 -12.26 7.89
N ALA A 60 -2.94 -11.97 6.59
CA ALA A 60 -1.77 -11.47 5.85
C ALA A 60 -1.26 -10.14 6.41
N LEU A 61 -2.15 -9.15 6.58
CA LEU A 61 -1.76 -7.83 7.10
C LEU A 61 -1.28 -7.89 8.55
N TYR A 62 -1.93 -8.71 9.38
CA TYR A 62 -1.51 -8.90 10.77
C TYR A 62 -0.07 -9.44 10.84
N ASN A 63 0.23 -10.50 10.10
CA ASN A 63 1.56 -11.11 10.07
C ASN A 63 2.61 -10.15 9.51
N MET A 64 2.28 -9.39 8.46
CA MET A 64 3.18 -8.40 7.87
C MET A 64 3.51 -7.28 8.85
N VAL A 65 2.49 -6.73 9.54
CA VAL A 65 2.70 -5.68 10.55
C VAL A 65 3.51 -6.21 11.73
N GLN A 66 3.22 -7.42 12.23
CA GLN A 66 4.01 -8.03 13.30
C GLN A 66 5.48 -8.22 12.91
N PHE A 67 5.74 -8.66 11.67
CA PHE A 67 7.09 -8.79 11.16
C PHE A 67 7.83 -7.44 11.15
N MET A 68 7.20 -6.40 10.59
CA MET A 68 7.78 -5.05 10.52
C MET A 68 8.01 -4.46 11.92
N ASP A 69 7.03 -4.59 12.83
CA ASP A 69 7.14 -4.10 14.21
C ASP A 69 8.28 -4.81 14.98
N SER A 70 8.53 -6.09 14.68
CA SER A 70 9.59 -6.89 15.34
C SER A 70 11.00 -6.62 14.80
N ARG A 71 11.12 -5.88 13.69
CA ARG A 71 12.38 -5.66 12.95
C ARG A 71 12.49 -4.20 12.51
N PRO A 72 12.80 -3.27 13.43
CA PRO A 72 12.87 -1.84 13.13
C PRO A 72 13.94 -1.47 12.08
N GLU A 73 14.89 -2.35 11.80
CA GLU A 73 15.86 -2.20 10.71
C GLU A 73 15.26 -2.42 9.30
N VAL A 74 14.07 -3.03 9.20
CA VAL A 74 13.38 -3.26 7.93
C VAL A 74 12.50 -2.07 7.59
N GLY A 75 12.87 -1.32 6.54
CA GLY A 75 12.07 -0.18 6.07
C GLY A 75 10.91 -0.54 5.13
N ILE A 76 11.03 -1.64 4.36
CA ILE A 76 10.04 -2.07 3.37
C ILE A 76 10.00 -3.61 3.34
N ALA A 77 8.79 -4.17 3.25
CA ALA A 77 8.59 -5.60 3.02
C ALA A 77 7.54 -5.85 1.93
N GLY A 78 7.74 -6.91 1.15
CA GLY A 78 6.76 -7.45 0.20
C GLY A 78 6.31 -8.84 0.66
N PRO A 79 5.00 -9.14 0.65
CA PRO A 79 4.51 -10.47 0.98
C PRO A 79 4.85 -11.48 -0.12
N LYS A 80 4.77 -12.78 0.22
CA LYS A 80 4.72 -13.84 -0.80
C LYS A 80 3.48 -13.65 -1.66
N LEU A 81 3.65 -13.55 -2.98
CA LEU A 81 2.56 -13.49 -3.93
C LEU A 81 2.23 -14.89 -4.46
N VAL A 82 0.94 -15.21 -4.54
CA VAL A 82 0.43 -16.50 -5.00
C VAL A 82 -0.58 -16.22 -6.10
N LEU A 83 -0.36 -16.83 -7.26
CA LEU A 83 -1.26 -16.76 -8.40
C LEU A 83 -2.57 -17.52 -8.10
N MET A 84 -3.62 -17.24 -8.86
CA MET A 84 -4.94 -17.87 -8.65
C MET A 84 -4.91 -19.40 -8.78
N ASP A 85 -3.94 -19.96 -9.50
CA ASP A 85 -3.74 -21.40 -9.64
C ASP A 85 -2.96 -22.03 -8.46
N GLY A 86 -2.60 -21.23 -7.46
CA GLY A 86 -1.85 -21.63 -6.26
C GLY A 86 -0.34 -21.64 -6.44
N ASN A 87 0.18 -21.35 -7.64
CA ASN A 87 1.62 -21.25 -7.85
C ASN A 87 2.18 -19.98 -7.22
N LEU A 88 3.43 -20.04 -6.79
CA LEU A 88 4.17 -18.85 -6.38
C LEU A 88 4.35 -17.96 -7.61
N ASP A 89 4.07 -16.67 -7.44
CA ASP A 89 4.47 -15.67 -8.42
C ASP A 89 5.98 -15.50 -8.31
N LEU A 90 6.69 -16.19 -9.19
CA LEU A 90 8.14 -16.15 -9.32
C LEU A 90 8.44 -14.92 -10.17
N ALA A 91 8.85 -13.84 -9.51
CA ALA A 91 9.24 -12.55 -10.09
C ALA A 91 9.86 -12.62 -11.49
#